data_AF-A0A7V5K4I7-F1
#
_entry.id   AF-A0A7V5K4I7-F1
#
_cell.length_a   1.000
_cell.length_b   1.000
_cell.length_c   1.000
_cell.angle_alpha   90.00
_cell.angle_beta   90.00
_cell.angle_gamma   90.00
#
_symmetry.space_group_name_H-M   'P 1'
#
loop_
_entity.id
_entity.type
_entity.pdbx_description
1 polymer ?
#
loop_
_entity_poly.entity_id
_entity_poly.type
_entity_poly.pdbx_seq_one_letter_code
_entity_poly.pdbx_strand_id
1 'polypeptide(L)'
;MRIGVLLLALVVCLLGTVSAAEFKVYPGAKLDEQATKQAMDIAAQAKQAGKSTIYTTKDSFKQVALFYKGLGKEFSMPRSSGISGQPKKYEKYELWEAYFILDGAQDLSSSKRWVKIQRPYIGAEVKDLTAIISVEK
;
A
#
# COMPACT_ATOMS: atom_id res chain seq x y z
N MET A 1 18.55 -0.77 48.09
CA MET A 1 18.54 -0.18 46.73
C MET A 1 18.93 -1.23 45.67
N ARG A 2 18.09 -2.23 45.35
CA ARG A 2 18.44 -3.21 44.30
C ARG A 2 17.26 -3.72 43.44
N ILE A 3 16.04 -3.23 43.66
CA ILE A 3 14.83 -3.65 42.91
C ILE A 3 14.45 -2.65 41.81
N GLY A 4 14.76 -1.36 41.99
CA GLY A 4 14.43 -0.31 41.02
C GLY A 4 15.22 -0.35 39.71
N VAL A 5 16.41 -0.97 39.71
CA VAL A 5 17.26 -1.07 38.50
C VAL A 5 16.82 -2.22 37.59
N LEU A 6 16.20 -3.27 38.14
CA LEU A 6 15.72 -4.43 37.37
C LEU A 6 14.44 -4.15 36.57
N LEU A 7 13.55 -3.29 37.09
CA LEU A 7 12.34 -2.87 36.38
C LEU A 7 12.64 -1.92 35.21
N LEU A 8 13.71 -1.13 35.28
CA LEU A 8 14.09 -0.22 34.20
C LEU A 8 14.72 -0.96 33.01
N ALA A 9 15.39 -2.08 33.25
CA ALA A 9 16.00 -2.90 32.19
C ALA A 9 14.97 -3.70 31.37
N LEU A 10 13.86 -4.12 31.98
CA LEU A 10 12.81 -4.89 31.31
C LEU A 10 11.96 -4.03 30.35
N VAL A 11 11.85 -2.73 30.61
CA VAL A 11 11.06 -1.80 29.78
C VAL A 11 11.79 -1.41 28.48
N VAL A 12 13.13 -1.42 28.47
CA VAL A 12 13.92 -1.01 27.29
C VAL A 12 13.96 -2.09 26.19
N CYS A 13 13.77 -3.36 26.51
CA CYS A 13 13.74 -4.44 25.52
C CYS A 13 12.42 -4.56 24.72
N LEU A 14 11.39 -3.79 25.07
CA LEU A 14 10.11 -3.75 24.37
C LEU A 14 10.02 -2.68 23.27
N LEU A 15 11.10 -1.93 23.04
CA LEU A 15 11.26 -1.12 21.83
C LEU A 15 11.56 -2.07 20.66
N GLY A 16 10.55 -2.86 20.28
CA GLY A 16 10.58 -3.68 19.09
C GLY A 16 11.00 -2.81 17.93
N THR A 17 12.12 -3.18 17.31
CA THR A 17 12.49 -2.65 16.02
C THR A 17 11.33 -2.97 15.08
N VAL A 18 10.51 -1.96 14.80
CA VAL A 18 9.53 -2.02 13.71
C VAL A 18 10.38 -2.11 12.45
N SER A 19 10.72 -3.32 12.08
CA SER A 19 11.34 -3.61 10.80
C SER A 19 10.30 -3.21 9.76
N ALA A 20 10.49 -2.05 9.16
CA ALA A 20 9.71 -1.62 8.02
C ALA A 20 9.82 -2.72 6.96
N ALA A 21 8.70 -3.39 6.66
CA ALA A 21 8.70 -4.43 5.67
C ALA A 21 9.08 -3.83 4.32
N GLU A 22 10.04 -4.47 3.64
CA GLU A 22 10.41 -4.06 2.30
C GLU A 22 9.26 -4.30 1.33
N PHE A 23 9.12 -3.41 0.35
CA PHE A 23 8.20 -3.64 -0.75
C PHE A 23 8.65 -4.89 -1.51
N LYS A 24 7.70 -5.79 -1.77
CA LYS A 24 7.90 -6.96 -2.62
C LYS A 24 6.93 -6.89 -3.79
N VAL A 25 7.44 -7.11 -4.99
CA VAL A 25 6.60 -7.26 -6.19
C VAL A 25 5.78 -8.53 -6.03
N TYR A 26 4.47 -8.43 -6.23
CA TYR A 26 3.58 -9.60 -6.22
C TYR A 26 3.99 -10.59 -7.33
N PRO A 27 4.06 -11.91 -7.06
CA PRO A 27 4.44 -12.90 -8.07
C PRO A 27 3.58 -12.81 -9.34
N GLY A 28 4.22 -12.72 -10.50
CA GLY A 28 3.52 -12.63 -11.80
C GLY A 28 3.00 -11.24 -12.15
N ALA A 29 3.13 -10.24 -11.28
CA ALA A 29 2.86 -8.85 -11.63
C ALA A 29 3.96 -8.30 -12.56
N LYS A 30 3.54 -7.46 -13.52
CA LYS A 30 4.43 -6.84 -14.51
C LYS A 30 4.49 -5.34 -14.28
N LEU A 31 5.68 -4.76 -14.40
CA LEU A 31 5.87 -3.31 -14.38
C LEU A 31 5.13 -2.69 -15.57
N ASP A 32 4.31 -1.68 -15.32
CA ASP A 32 3.74 -0.82 -16.34
C ASP A 32 4.59 0.46 -16.40
N GLU A 33 5.62 0.45 -17.25
CA GLU A 33 6.60 1.55 -17.36
C GLU A 33 5.94 2.85 -17.80
N GLN A 34 4.99 2.78 -18.73
CA GLN A 34 4.29 3.94 -19.25
C GLN A 34 3.41 4.56 -18.16
N ALA A 35 2.61 3.75 -17.47
CA ALA A 35 1.79 4.22 -16.36
C ALA A 35 2.65 4.77 -15.20
N THR A 36 3.76 4.11 -14.89
CA THR A 36 4.71 4.54 -13.87
C THR A 36 5.26 5.92 -14.20
N LYS A 37 5.73 6.13 -15.44
CA LYS A 37 6.20 7.43 -15.91
C LYS A 37 5.11 8.49 -15.82
N GLN A 38 3.91 8.20 -16.31
CA GLN A 38 2.78 9.13 -16.25
C GLN A 38 2.41 9.51 -14.81
N ALA A 39 2.37 8.54 -13.89
CA ALA A 39 2.08 8.80 -12.48
C ALA A 39 3.15 9.69 -11.84
N MET A 40 4.43 9.46 -12.15
CA MET A 40 5.53 10.31 -11.69
C MET A 40 5.45 11.73 -12.28
N ASP A 41 5.15 11.86 -13.58
CA ASP A 41 5.02 13.16 -14.24
C ASP A 41 3.85 13.98 -13.65
N ILE A 42 2.72 13.33 -13.34
CA ILE A 42 1.57 13.98 -12.68
C ILE A 42 1.93 14.39 -11.25
N ALA A 43 2.57 13.51 -10.47
CA ALA A 43 2.99 13.81 -9.10
C ALA A 43 3.98 14.99 -9.07
N ALA A 44 4.93 15.04 -10.01
CA ALA A 44 5.87 16.14 -10.16
C ALA A 44 5.18 17.48 -10.47
N GLN A 45 4.23 17.48 -11.42
CA GLN A 45 3.42 18.67 -11.74
C GLN A 45 2.59 19.15 -10.54
N ALA A 46 2.03 18.21 -9.76
CA ALA A 46 1.27 18.49 -8.55
C ALA A 46 2.13 18.83 -7.33
N LYS A 47 3.47 18.87 -7.47
CA LYS A 47 4.44 19.06 -6.37
C LYS A 47 4.23 18.07 -5.22
N GLN A 48 3.75 16.87 -5.53
CA GLN A 48 3.57 15.81 -4.55
C GLN A 48 4.91 15.11 -4.30
N ALA A 49 5.22 14.87 -3.03
CA ALA A 49 6.38 14.09 -2.64
C ALA A 49 6.09 12.59 -2.84
N GLY A 50 7.07 11.87 -3.38
CA GLY A 50 7.05 10.41 -3.53
C GLY A 50 7.14 9.92 -4.96
N LYS A 51 7.76 8.75 -5.13
CA LYS A 51 7.89 8.01 -6.38
C LYS A 51 6.84 6.91 -6.39
N SER A 52 6.02 6.90 -7.44
CA SER A 52 5.01 5.86 -7.64
C SER A 52 5.49 4.88 -8.70
N THR A 53 5.44 3.59 -8.40
CA THR A 53 5.72 2.50 -9.35
C THR A 53 4.47 1.63 -9.50
N ILE A 54 4.03 1.41 -10.73
CA ILE A 54 2.78 0.71 -11.03
C ILE A 54 3.10 -0.67 -11.60
N TYR A 55 2.60 -1.71 -10.92
CA TYR A 55 2.60 -3.07 -11.43
C TYR A 55 1.17 -3.51 -11.71
N THR A 56 0.98 -4.38 -12.69
CA THR A 56 -0.33 -4.94 -13.03
C THR A 56 -0.29 -6.46 -13.07
N THR A 57 -1.39 -7.08 -12.68
CA THR A 57 -1.59 -8.53 -12.78
C THR A 57 -3.04 -8.85 -13.17
N LYS A 58 -3.24 -10.03 -13.76
CA LYS A 58 -4.58 -10.56 -14.05
C LYS A 58 -5.27 -11.15 -12.83
N ASP A 59 -4.49 -11.52 -11.80
CA ASP A 59 -5.00 -12.09 -10.55
C ASP A 59 -6.04 -11.20 -9.88
N SER A 60 -6.91 -11.81 -9.08
CA SER A 60 -8.01 -11.09 -8.44
C SER A 60 -7.52 -10.05 -7.43
N PHE A 61 -8.31 -8.99 -7.23
CA PHE A 61 -8.06 -7.98 -6.20
C PHE A 61 -7.79 -8.62 -4.83
N LYS A 62 -8.63 -9.59 -4.42
CA LYS A 62 -8.56 -10.22 -3.11
C LYS A 62 -7.25 -10.99 -2.89
N GLN A 63 -6.78 -11.73 -3.91
CA GLN A 63 -5.51 -12.45 -3.81
C GLN A 63 -4.33 -11.50 -3.60
N VAL A 64 -4.26 -10.43 -4.42
CA VAL A 64 -3.18 -9.45 -4.32
C VAL A 64 -3.26 -8.67 -3.01
N ALA A 65 -4.46 -8.27 -2.56
CA ALA A 65 -4.63 -7.53 -1.32
C ALA A 65 -4.26 -8.39 -0.09
N LEU A 66 -4.58 -9.68 -0.08
CA LEU A 66 -4.16 -10.60 0.99
C LEU A 66 -2.64 -10.79 1.04
N PHE A 67 -1.95 -10.79 -0.11
CA PHE A 67 -0.50 -10.82 -0.15
C PHE A 67 0.10 -9.59 0.57
N TYR A 68 -0.35 -8.38 0.23
CA TYR A 68 0.17 -7.16 0.87
C TYR A 68 -0.27 -7.01 2.33
N LYS A 69 -1.40 -7.59 2.73
CA LYS A 69 -1.76 -7.73 4.16
C LYS A 69 -0.73 -8.55 4.94
N GLY A 70 -0.08 -9.53 4.31
CA GLY A 70 1.00 -10.30 4.93
C GLY A 70 2.30 -9.52 5.11
N LEU A 71 2.46 -8.38 4.42
CA LEU A 71 3.66 -7.54 4.46
C LEU A 71 3.47 -6.26 5.27
N GLY A 72 2.25 -5.81 5.50
CA GLY A 72 2.00 -4.54 6.18
C GLY A 72 0.62 -4.45 6.79
N LYS A 73 0.35 -3.29 7.39
CA LYS A 73 -0.93 -3.01 8.04
C LYS A 73 -1.90 -2.42 7.03
N GLU A 74 -3.08 -3.01 6.91
CA GLU A 74 -4.17 -2.40 6.15
C GLU A 74 -4.56 -1.05 6.78
N PHE A 75 -4.55 -0.01 5.97
CA PHE A 75 -4.99 1.33 6.36
C PHE A 75 -6.39 1.58 5.81
N SER A 76 -7.34 1.82 6.70
CA SER A 76 -8.73 2.04 6.33
C SER A 76 -8.95 3.47 5.83
N MET A 77 -8.84 3.66 4.51
CA MET A 77 -9.22 4.92 3.87
C MET A 77 -10.75 5.09 3.90
N PRO A 78 -11.26 6.29 4.24
CA PRO A 78 -12.69 6.58 4.14
C PRO A 78 -13.23 6.25 2.75
N ARG A 79 -14.30 5.44 2.70
CA ARG A 79 -14.98 4.98 1.47
C ARG A 79 -14.16 4.03 0.58
N SER A 80 -13.01 3.56 1.03
CA SER A 80 -12.33 2.43 0.37
C SER A 80 -13.04 1.11 0.68
N SER A 81 -12.90 0.13 -0.20
CA SER A 81 -13.47 -1.21 0.01
C SER A 81 -12.77 -1.98 1.13
N GLY A 82 -11.47 -1.74 1.33
CA GLY A 82 -10.62 -2.65 2.08
C GLY A 82 -10.60 -4.05 1.43
N ILE A 83 -10.03 -5.03 2.14
CA ILE A 83 -9.98 -6.41 1.63
C ILE A 83 -11.36 -7.08 1.63
N SER A 84 -12.21 -6.76 2.61
CA SER A 84 -13.45 -7.51 2.91
C SER A 84 -14.73 -6.68 2.86
N GLY A 85 -14.65 -5.40 2.50
CA GLY A 85 -15.83 -4.56 2.33
C GLY A 85 -16.50 -4.78 0.98
N GLN A 86 -17.24 -3.76 0.54
CA GLN A 86 -17.95 -3.76 -0.73
C GLN A 86 -17.22 -2.86 -1.74
N PRO A 87 -17.28 -3.18 -3.05
CA PRO A 87 -16.74 -2.28 -4.04
C PRO A 87 -17.55 -0.99 -4.08
N LYS A 88 -16.88 0.09 -4.43
CA LYS A 88 -17.56 1.34 -4.74
C LYS A 88 -18.19 1.23 -6.13
N LYS A 89 -19.51 1.40 -6.19
CA LYS A 89 -20.25 1.35 -7.45
C LYS A 89 -20.08 2.66 -8.23
N TYR A 90 -19.64 2.53 -9.47
CA TYR A 90 -19.69 3.56 -10.49
C TYR A 90 -20.61 3.09 -11.62
N GLU A 91 -21.08 4.00 -12.47
CA GLU A 91 -22.03 3.69 -13.54
C GLU A 91 -21.56 2.56 -14.47
N LYS A 92 -20.24 2.42 -14.67
CA LYS A 92 -19.65 1.50 -15.65
C LYS A 92 -18.83 0.37 -15.03
N TYR A 93 -18.53 0.43 -13.73
CA TYR A 93 -17.67 -0.55 -13.06
C TYR A 93 -17.81 -0.50 -11.54
N GLU A 94 -17.37 -1.58 -10.90
CA GLU A 94 -17.25 -1.69 -9.45
C GLU A 94 -15.77 -1.56 -9.06
N LEU A 95 -15.44 -0.53 -8.28
CA LEU A 95 -14.08 -0.22 -7.87
C LEU A 95 -13.76 -0.82 -6.51
N TRP A 96 -12.76 -1.70 -6.47
CA TRP A 96 -12.13 -2.24 -5.29
C TRP A 96 -10.84 -1.50 -4.99
N GLU A 97 -10.66 -1.06 -3.74
CA GLU A 97 -9.46 -0.38 -3.26
C GLU A 97 -9.08 -0.84 -1.85
N ALA A 98 -7.81 -1.14 -1.65
CA ALA A 98 -7.21 -1.36 -0.34
C ALA A 98 -5.83 -0.70 -0.26
N TYR A 99 -5.47 -0.24 0.94
CA TYR A 99 -4.23 0.48 1.20
C TYR A 99 -3.44 -0.23 2.29
N PHE A 100 -2.13 -0.36 2.11
CA PHE A 100 -1.25 -1.07 3.04
C PHE A 100 -0.04 -0.21 3.37
N ILE A 101 0.16 0.06 4.65
CA ILE A 101 1.36 0.73 5.17
C ILE A 101 2.40 -0.36 5.47
N LEU A 102 3.57 -0.27 4.84
CA LEU A 102 4.62 -1.30 4.95
C LEU A 102 5.67 -0.94 6.00
N ASP A 103 5.76 0.31 6.40
CA ASP A 103 6.81 0.82 7.31
C ASP A 103 6.36 1.07 8.75
N GLY A 104 5.15 0.63 9.10
CA GLY A 104 4.59 0.77 10.44
C GLY A 104 4.17 2.19 10.82
N ALA A 105 4.14 3.13 9.87
CA ALA A 105 3.60 4.46 10.10
C ALA A 105 2.11 4.43 10.50
N GLN A 106 1.64 5.51 11.12
CA GLN A 106 0.25 5.60 11.59
C GLN A 106 -0.74 5.79 10.43
N ASP A 107 -0.31 6.46 9.37
CA ASP A 107 -1.15 6.87 8.25
C ASP A 107 -0.33 7.00 6.95
N LEU A 108 -1.02 7.15 5.81
CA LEU A 108 -0.38 7.23 4.49
C LEU A 108 0.48 8.49 4.32
N SER A 109 0.19 9.58 5.04
CA SER A 109 0.93 10.84 4.93
C SER A 109 2.28 10.75 5.65
N SER A 110 2.30 10.14 6.84
CA SER A 110 3.52 9.87 7.63
C SER A 110 4.32 8.67 7.11
N SER A 111 3.70 7.78 6.34
CA SER A 111 4.40 6.65 5.70
C SER A 111 5.35 7.09 4.59
N LYS A 112 6.58 6.57 4.68
CA LYS A 112 7.60 6.57 3.63
C LYS A 112 7.37 5.49 2.59
N ARG A 113 6.64 4.41 2.95
CA ARG A 113 6.36 3.30 2.03
C ARG A 113 5.00 2.67 2.26
N TRP A 114 4.14 2.78 1.25
CA TRP A 114 2.82 2.19 1.25
C TRP A 114 2.41 1.73 -0.15
N VAL A 115 1.41 0.85 -0.22
CA VAL A 115 0.90 0.29 -1.47
C VAL A 115 -0.62 0.44 -1.53
N LYS A 116 -1.14 0.83 -2.69
CA LYS A 116 -2.56 0.73 -3.03
C LYS A 116 -2.78 -0.42 -3.98
N ILE A 117 -3.76 -1.26 -3.66
CA ILE A 117 -4.28 -2.31 -4.54
C ILE A 117 -5.61 -1.81 -5.10
N GLN A 118 -5.78 -1.93 -6.41
CA GLN A 118 -6.96 -1.41 -7.10
C GLN A 118 -7.42 -2.35 -8.21
N ARG A 119 -8.74 -2.62 -8.31
CA ARG A 119 -9.36 -3.25 -9.49
C ARG A 119 -10.74 -2.64 -9.75
N PRO A 120 -11.11 -2.31 -11.00
CA PRO A 120 -10.26 -2.31 -12.18
C PRO A 120 -9.12 -1.28 -12.07
N TYR A 121 -8.09 -1.45 -12.88
CA TYR A 121 -7.06 -0.44 -13.00
C TYR A 121 -7.63 0.76 -13.75
N ILE A 122 -7.61 1.93 -13.09
CA ILE A 122 -8.09 3.20 -13.63
C ILE A 122 -6.85 4.04 -13.94
N GLY A 123 -6.43 4.02 -15.20
CA GLY A 123 -5.38 4.89 -15.73
C GLY A 123 -5.95 5.82 -16.81
N ALA A 124 -5.23 5.99 -17.92
CA ALA A 124 -5.78 6.64 -19.13
C ALA A 124 -7.04 5.91 -19.66
N GLU A 125 -7.11 4.60 -19.42
CA GLU A 125 -8.26 3.75 -19.72
C GLU A 125 -8.58 2.89 -18.49
N VAL A 126 -9.84 2.44 -18.41
CA VAL A 126 -10.25 1.44 -17.41
C VAL A 126 -9.94 0.06 -17.95
N LYS A 127 -9.05 -0.67 -17.26
CA LYS A 127 -8.64 -2.03 -17.63
C LYS A 127 -9.05 -3.01 -16.53
N ASP A 128 -9.61 -4.15 -16.92
CA ASP A 128 -9.96 -5.22 -15.98
C ASP A 128 -8.70 -6.00 -15.54
N LEU A 129 -7.84 -5.31 -14.81
CA LEU A 129 -6.60 -5.80 -14.21
C LEU A 129 -6.53 -5.29 -12.77
N THR A 130 -5.80 -6.03 -11.94
CA THR A 130 -5.44 -5.54 -10.61
C THR A 130 -4.15 -4.74 -10.72
N ALA A 131 -4.21 -3.48 -10.30
CA ALA A 131 -3.04 -2.62 -10.18
C ALA A 131 -2.50 -2.63 -8.75
N ILE A 132 -1.18 -2.61 -8.66
CA ILE A 132 -0.38 -2.47 -7.45
C ILE A 132 0.39 -1.16 -7.62
N ILE A 133 -0.03 -0.14 -6.90
CA ILE A 133 0.58 1.18 -6.94
C ILE A 133 1.45 1.30 -5.69
N SER A 134 2.75 1.09 -5.85
CA SER A 134 3.73 1.24 -4.79
C SER A 134 4.18 2.69 -4.70
N VAL A 135 4.16 3.28 -3.51
CA VAL A 135 4.56 4.66 -3.27
C VAL A 135 5.69 4.70 -2.25
N GLU A 136 6.79 5.35 -2.62
CA GLU A 136 7.97 5.55 -1.79
C GLU A 136 8.33 7.04 -1.70
N LYS A 137 8.46 7.60 -0.49
CA LYS A 137 8.77 9.02 -0.24
C LYS A 137 10.17 9.24 0.29
#